data_AF-A0A5M6ZMX4-F1
#
_entry.id   AF-A0A5M6ZMX4-F1
#
_cell.length_a   1.000
_cell.length_b   1.000
_cell.length_c   1.000
_cell.angle_alpha   90.00
_cell.angle_beta   90.00
_cell.angle_gamma   90.00
#
_symmetry.space_group_name_H-M   'P 1'
#
loop_
_entity.id
_entity.type
_entity.pdbx_description
1 polymer ?
#
loop_
_entity_poly.entity_id
_entity_poly.type
_entity_poly.pdbx_seq_one_letter_code
_entity_poly.pdbx_strand_id
1 'polypeptide(L)'
;MTNPLTGETLMVIAGARVRLKFTLAALAEIEALLGADGLEALGAKMRTLTARELAGVLAALLRAGGADDPDTLAGQADPRAAAQGVAACFLANLS
;
A
#
# COMPACT_ATOMS: atom_id res chain seq x y z
N MET A 1 2.49 12.37 -7.37
CA MET A 1 1.34 13.29 -7.36
C MET A 1 0.16 12.50 -6.83
N THR A 2 -0.48 13.02 -5.79
CA THR A 2 -1.64 12.40 -5.12
C THR A 2 -2.92 13.07 -5.64
N ASN A 3 -3.96 12.29 -5.91
CA ASN A 3 -5.28 12.80 -6.26
C ASN A 3 -6.25 12.55 -5.08
N PRO A 4 -6.59 13.59 -4.29
CA PRO A 4 -7.46 13.44 -3.11
C PRO A 4 -8.88 12.97 -3.47
N LEU A 5 -9.38 13.33 -4.65
CA LEU A 5 -10.76 13.01 -5.07
C LEU A 5 -10.98 11.52 -5.35
N THR A 6 -9.91 10.78 -5.66
CA THR A 6 -9.98 9.35 -6.02
C THR A 6 -9.24 8.45 -5.02
N GLY A 7 -8.62 9.03 -3.98
CA GLY A 7 -7.80 8.26 -3.04
C GLY A 7 -6.57 7.61 -3.68
N GLU A 8 -6.13 8.13 -4.83
CA GLU A 8 -5.05 7.57 -5.64
C GLU A 8 -3.72 8.26 -5.34
N THR A 9 -2.65 7.47 -5.21
CA THR A 9 -1.28 7.99 -5.12
C THR A 9 -0.42 7.38 -6.23
N LEU A 10 0.30 8.24 -6.96
CA LEU A 10 1.29 7.80 -7.94
C LEU A 10 2.67 7.61 -7.29
N MET A 11 3.27 6.45 -7.53
CA MET A 11 4.62 6.10 -7.12
C MET A 11 5.45 5.72 -8.35
N VAL A 12 6.78 5.81 -8.26
CA VAL A 12 7.71 5.27 -9.27
C VAL A 12 8.40 4.05 -8.68
N ILE A 13 8.30 2.91 -9.35
CA ILE A 13 8.99 1.67 -9.00
C ILE A 13 9.78 1.25 -10.24
N ALA A 14 11.08 0.98 -10.08
CA ALA A 14 11.96 0.57 -11.18
C ALA A 14 11.87 1.47 -12.44
N GLY A 15 11.63 2.78 -12.25
CA GLY A 15 11.46 3.75 -13.36
C GLY A 15 10.06 3.78 -13.99
N ALA A 16 9.16 2.87 -13.63
CA ALA A 16 7.78 2.84 -14.08
C ALA A 16 6.85 3.58 -13.11
N ARG A 17 5.91 4.39 -13.64
CA ARG A 17 4.87 5.05 -12.84
C ARG A 17 3.75 4.06 -12.57
N VAL A 18 3.48 3.82 -11.29
CA VAL A 18 2.43 2.91 -10.83
C VAL A 18 1.40 3.66 -9.98
N ARG A 19 0.18 3.14 -9.93
CA ARG A 19 -0.92 3.68 -9.13
C ARG A 19 -1.09 2.84 -7.88
N LEU A 20 -1.18 3.52 -6.74
CA LEU A 20 -1.64 2.96 -5.47
C LEU A 20 -3.07 3.44 -5.24
N LYS A 21 -3.94 2.51 -4.85
CA LYS A 21 -5.30 2.83 -4.39
C LYS A 21 -5.54 2.22 -3.03
N PHE A 22 -6.22 2.98 -2.19
CA PHE A 22 -6.78 2.47 -0.96
C PHE A 22 -8.28 2.21 -1.14
N THR A 23 -8.68 0.94 -1.05
CA THR A 23 -10.07 0.51 -1.19
C THR A 23 -10.43 -0.41 -0.03
N LEU A 24 -11.73 -0.64 0.23
CA LEU A 24 -12.16 -1.59 1.26
C LEU A 24 -11.69 -3.03 0.98
N ALA A 25 -11.59 -3.43 -0.29
CA ALA A 25 -11.03 -4.72 -0.66
C ALA A 25 -9.53 -4.81 -0.33
N ALA A 26 -8.77 -3.75 -0.62
CA ALA A 26 -7.36 -3.69 -0.24
C ALA A 26 -7.17 -3.70 1.28
N LEU A 27 -8.05 -3.01 2.02
CA LEU A 27 -8.02 -3.02 3.48
C LEU A 27 -8.22 -4.42 4.04
N ALA A 28 -9.24 -5.15 3.56
CA ALA A 28 -9.48 -6.54 3.98
C ALA A 28 -8.31 -7.47 3.65
N GLU A 29 -7.67 -7.27 2.50
CA GLU A 29 -6.46 -8.03 2.11
C GLU A 29 -5.28 -7.73 3.05
N ILE A 30 -5.08 -6.46 3.42
CA ILE A 30 -4.04 -6.04 4.36
C ILE A 30 -4.31 -6.60 5.76
N GLU A 31 -5.55 -6.56 6.24
CA GLU A 31 -5.96 -7.14 7.53
C GLU A 31 -5.64 -8.65 7.58
N ALA A 32 -6.03 -9.38 6.54
CA ALA A 32 -5.75 -10.81 6.42
C ALA A 32 -4.24 -11.11 6.37
N LEU A 33 -3.48 -10.33 5.59
CA LEU A 33 -2.01 -10.46 5.49
C LEU A 33 -1.33 -10.26 6.85
N LEU A 34 -1.79 -9.27 7.61
CA LEU A 34 -1.19 -8.85 8.87
C LEU A 34 -1.74 -9.60 10.09
N GLY A 35 -2.79 -10.42 9.91
CA GLY A 35 -3.50 -11.10 10.98
C GLY A 35 -4.14 -10.12 11.97
N ALA A 36 -4.65 -9.00 11.46
CA ALA A 36 -5.20 -7.92 12.26
C ALA A 36 -6.72 -7.84 12.07
N ASP A 37 -7.47 -8.01 13.16
CA ASP A 37 -8.93 -7.89 13.15
C ASP A 37 -9.34 -6.45 13.50
N GLY A 38 -9.58 -5.65 12.47
CA GLY A 38 -10.03 -4.26 12.57
C GLY A 38 -8.91 -3.23 12.71
N LEU A 39 -9.31 -1.96 12.63
CA LEU A 39 -8.41 -0.82 12.50
C LEU A 39 -7.46 -0.61 13.69
N GLU A 40 -7.86 -0.97 14.91
CA GLU A 40 -7.00 -0.84 16.10
C GLU A 40 -5.82 -1.81 16.06
N ALA A 41 -6.11 -3.10 15.79
CA ALA A 41 -5.09 -4.13 15.63
C ALA A 41 -4.17 -3.82 14.44
N LEU A 42 -4.76 -3.33 13.34
CA LEU A 42 -4.03 -2.92 12.15
C LEU A 42 -3.06 -1.77 12.46
N GLY A 43 -3.53 -0.73 13.16
CA GLY A 43 -2.69 0.39 13.58
C GLY A 43 -1.53 -0.02 14.49
N ALA A 44 -1.76 -0.98 15.40
CA ALA A 44 -0.69 -1.55 16.22
C ALA A 44 0.35 -2.30 15.38
N LYS A 45 -0.11 -3.11 14.42
CA LYS A 45 0.76 -3.90 13.55
C LYS A 45 1.56 -3.04 12.57
N MET A 46 0.98 -1.96 12.04
CA MET A 46 1.65 -0.99 11.17
C MET A 46 2.91 -0.38 11.80
N ARG A 47 2.95 -0.22 13.13
CA ARG A 47 4.13 0.29 13.86
C ARG A 47 5.30 -0.69 13.95
N THR A 48 5.07 -1.97 13.65
CA THR A 48 6.04 -3.06 13.81
C THR A 48 6.22 -3.88 12.53
N LEU A 49 5.86 -3.29 11.38
CA LEU A 49 5.97 -3.93 10.08
C LEU A 49 7.39 -4.42 9.79
N THR A 50 7.48 -5.67 9.38
CA THR A 50 8.67 -6.22 8.73
C THR A 50 8.73 -5.77 7.27
N ALA A 51 9.92 -5.87 6.65
CA ALA A 51 10.07 -5.55 5.23
C ALA A 51 9.19 -6.42 4.31
N ARG A 52 8.97 -7.70 4.68
CA ARG A 52 8.08 -8.61 3.95
C ARG A 52 6.63 -8.15 4.01
N GLU A 53 6.17 -7.80 5.20
CA GLU A 53 4.81 -7.30 5.40
C GLU A 53 4.61 -5.97 4.68
N LEU A 54 5.59 -5.05 4.73
CA LEU A 54 5.55 -3.80 3.96
C LEU A 54 5.40 -4.05 2.45
N ALA A 55 6.15 -4.99 1.89
CA ALA A 55 6.02 -5.36 0.48
C ALA A 55 4.63 -5.94 0.18
N GLY A 56 4.08 -6.76 1.07
CA GLY A 56 2.71 -7.28 0.92
C GLY A 56 1.63 -6.19 0.99
N VAL A 57 1.78 -5.21 1.91
CA VAL A 57 0.89 -4.04 1.96
C VAL A 57 0.98 -3.24 0.66
N LEU A 58 2.18 -2.98 0.16
CA LEU A 58 2.37 -2.30 -1.12
C LEU A 58 1.73 -3.06 -2.28
N ALA A 59 1.87 -4.38 -2.33
CA ALA A 59 1.26 -5.22 -3.35
C ALA A 59 -0.28 -5.11 -3.34
N ALA A 60 -0.91 -5.14 -2.16
CA ALA A 60 -2.36 -4.94 -2.04
C ALA A 60 -2.82 -3.58 -2.61
N LEU A 61 -2.08 -2.50 -2.32
CA LEU A 61 -2.38 -1.17 -2.85
C LEU A 61 -2.16 -1.06 -4.38
N LEU A 62 -1.12 -1.72 -4.91
CA LEU A 62 -0.84 -1.80 -6.35
C LEU A 62 -1.93 -2.58 -7.08
N ARG A 63 -2.37 -3.70 -6.49
CA ARG A 63 -3.45 -4.54 -7.01
C ARG A 63 -4.75 -3.75 -7.10
N ALA A 64 -5.11 -3.02 -6.04
CA ALA A 64 -6.24 -2.11 -6.05
C ALA A 64 -6.09 -0.96 -7.07
N GLY A 65 -4.85 -0.53 -7.34
CA GLY A 65 -4.50 0.45 -8.37
C GLY A 65 -4.54 -0.09 -9.81
N GLY A 66 -4.79 -1.39 -9.98
CA GLY A 66 -4.86 -2.07 -11.27
C GLY A 66 -3.49 -2.38 -11.89
N ALA A 67 -2.49 -2.68 -11.07
CA ALA A 67 -1.22 -3.22 -11.56
C ALA A 67 -1.36 -4.69 -12.01
N ASP A 68 -0.74 -5.04 -13.13
CA ASP A 68 -0.83 -6.40 -13.71
C ASP A 68 -0.07 -7.46 -12.89
N ASP A 69 1.09 -7.10 -12.33
CA ASP A 69 1.91 -7.97 -11.46
C ASP A 69 2.35 -7.23 -10.18
N PRO A 70 1.42 -7.06 -9.22
CA PRO A 70 1.64 -6.24 -8.04
C PRO A 70 2.70 -6.79 -7.09
N ASP A 71 2.84 -8.11 -6.99
CA ASP A 71 3.78 -8.75 -6.06
C ASP A 71 5.22 -8.59 -6.55
N THR A 72 5.48 -8.80 -7.84
CA THR A 72 6.79 -8.55 -8.44
C THR A 72 7.17 -7.08 -8.37
N LEU A 73 6.23 -6.17 -8.68
CA LEU A 73 6.47 -4.73 -8.58
C LEU A 73 6.79 -4.32 -7.14
N ALA A 74 6.05 -4.83 -6.15
CA ALA A 74 6.33 -4.53 -4.75
C ALA A 74 7.72 -5.02 -4.32
N GLY A 75 8.15 -6.20 -4.80
CA GLY A 75 9.49 -6.73 -4.54
C GLY A 75 10.64 -5.93 -5.16
N GLN A 76 10.37 -5.10 -6.18
CA GLN A 76 11.35 -4.22 -6.82
C GLN A 76 11.43 -2.83 -6.17
N ALA A 77 10.51 -2.49 -5.27
CA ALA A 77 10.49 -1.20 -4.63
C ALA A 77 11.60 -1.08 -3.57
N ASP A 78 12.30 0.06 -3.55
CA ASP A 78 13.15 0.41 -2.42
C ASP A 78 12.29 0.47 -1.14
N PRO A 79 12.72 -0.12 0.01
CA PRO A 79 11.91 -0.18 1.22
C PRO A 79 11.47 1.18 1.75
N ARG A 80 12.33 2.22 1.64
CA ARG A 80 11.98 3.57 2.09
C ARG A 80 10.95 4.19 1.15
N ALA A 81 11.14 4.05 -0.16
CA ALA A 81 10.17 4.54 -1.14
C ALA A 81 8.80 3.83 -1.00
N ALA A 82 8.81 2.51 -0.73
CA ALA A 82 7.61 1.73 -0.46
C ALA A 82 6.86 2.26 0.77
N ALA A 83 7.54 2.45 1.89
CA ALA A 83 6.95 3.00 3.11
C ALA A 83 6.35 4.40 2.89
N GLN A 84 7.05 5.25 2.15
CA GLN A 84 6.56 6.59 1.80
C GLN A 84 5.33 6.55 0.89
N GLY A 85 5.33 5.68 -0.13
CA GLY A 85 4.21 5.50 -1.04
C GLY A 85 2.96 4.97 -0.34
N VAL A 86 3.13 3.97 0.52
CA VAL A 86 2.06 3.46 1.40
C VAL A 86 1.52 4.59 2.27
N ALA A 87 2.37 5.27 3.04
CA ALA A 87 1.92 6.36 3.93
C ALA A 87 1.19 7.48 3.18
N ALA A 88 1.69 7.89 2.02
CA ALA A 88 1.04 8.89 1.18
C ALA A 88 -0.34 8.43 0.68
N CYS A 89 -0.49 7.15 0.32
CA CYS A 89 -1.77 6.58 -0.09
C CYS A 89 -2.79 6.57 1.05
N PHE A 90 -2.38 6.22 2.28
CA PHE A 90 -3.25 6.27 3.44
C PHE A 90 -3.68 7.70 3.78
N LEU A 91 -2.73 8.65 3.81
CA LEU A 91 -3.02 10.06 4.09
C LEU A 91 -3.98 10.70 3.08
N ALA A 92 -3.89 10.30 1.80
CA ALA A 92 -4.79 10.78 0.75
C ALA A 92 -6.27 10.42 0.96
N ASN A 93 -6.56 9.45 1.84
CA ASN A 93 -7.91 8.94 2.11
C ASN A 93 -8.42 9.33 3.50
N LEU A 94 -7.67 10.16 4.25
CA LEU A 94 -8.04 10.68 5.57
C LEU A 94 -8.44 12.17 5.54
N SER A 95 -8.44 12.80 4.36
CA SER A 95 -8.76 14.22 4.13
C SER A 95 -10.13 14.38 3.48
#